data_AF-A0A956L7W2-F1
#
_entry.id   AF-A0A956L7W2-F1
#
_cell.length_a   1.000
_cell.length_b   1.000
_cell.length_c   1.000
_cell.angle_alpha   90.00
_cell.angle_beta   90.00
_cell.angle_gamma   90.00
#
_symmetry.space_group_name_H-M   'P 1'
#
loop_
_entity.id
_entity.type
_entity.pdbx_description
1 polymer ?
#
loop_
_entity_poly.entity_id
_entity_poly.type
_entity_poly.pdbx_seq_one_letter_code
_entity_poly.pdbx_strand_id
1 'polypeptide(L)'
;GMKATMTTGGLTLSRRRMEALAEAGIELVSVSIDGLEATHDALRGTAGGWRRAFDALRHARAAGVRIAANTQINRRSMGELVALGERLADAGIGAWQMFLTIAHGNAADHVDMLLQPYMLLEVYQELERVLDLCDARGIRLWPGNNLGYFGPLERRLRRHQNAEAHYQGCQAGRTGLGIESNGMLKSCPSLGGPANTGGSLRTTSLVELWDQAPQLRALSRRTVDDLWGYCRECYYAEPCLAGCTATTEPLFGRPGNNPYCHHRVLELQQRGLRERLVQTERAPDEPFGMGRFELVVEPIPSPAS
;
A
#
# COMPACT_ATOMS: atom_id res chain seq x y z
N GLY A 1 -22.46 11.87 -13.29
CA GLY A 1 -22.56 10.49 -12.77
C GLY A 1 -21.37 10.17 -11.89
N MET A 2 -21.28 8.93 -11.37
CA MET A 2 -20.11 8.43 -10.64
C MET A 2 -19.05 7.92 -11.61
N LYS A 3 -17.76 8.16 -11.30
CA LYS A 3 -16.65 7.56 -12.06
C LYS A 3 -16.35 6.17 -11.51
N ALA A 4 -16.47 5.15 -12.35
CA ALA A 4 -16.25 3.76 -11.95
C ALA A 4 -14.87 3.27 -12.41
N THR A 5 -14.12 2.67 -11.49
CA THR A 5 -12.79 2.08 -11.76
C THR A 5 -12.70 0.71 -11.11
N MET A 6 -11.82 -0.15 -11.63
CA MET A 6 -11.65 -1.52 -11.13
C MET A 6 -10.17 -1.84 -10.89
N THR A 7 -9.89 -2.48 -9.76
CA THR A 7 -8.59 -3.12 -9.50
C THR A 7 -8.74 -4.64 -9.61
N THR A 8 -7.83 -5.30 -10.32
CA THR A 8 -7.92 -6.76 -10.58
C THR A 8 -6.55 -7.42 -10.72
N GLY A 9 -6.47 -8.71 -10.42
CA GLY A 9 -5.31 -9.54 -10.77
C GLY A 9 -5.28 -9.99 -12.24
N GLY A 10 -6.30 -9.63 -13.04
CA GLY A 10 -6.35 -9.90 -14.49
C GLY A 10 -6.64 -11.34 -14.90
N LEU A 11 -6.54 -12.32 -13.97
CA LEU A 11 -6.63 -13.76 -14.23
C LEU A 11 -7.82 -14.21 -15.09
N THR A 12 -8.97 -13.57 -14.89
CA THR A 12 -10.22 -13.96 -15.56
C THR A 12 -10.75 -12.88 -16.50
N LEU A 13 -9.94 -11.86 -16.81
CA LEU A 13 -10.35 -10.71 -17.63
C LEU A 13 -10.17 -11.01 -19.13
N SER A 14 -11.08 -11.81 -19.68
CA SER A 14 -11.12 -12.07 -21.13
C SER A 14 -11.56 -10.83 -21.92
N ARG A 15 -11.29 -10.82 -23.22
CA ARG A 15 -11.77 -9.78 -24.15
C ARG A 15 -13.27 -9.49 -23.99
N ARG A 16 -14.10 -10.53 -24.02
CA ARG A 16 -15.57 -10.40 -23.87
C ARG A 16 -15.97 -9.75 -22.55
N ARG A 17 -15.32 -10.13 -21.44
CA ARG A 17 -15.61 -9.51 -20.13
C ARG A 17 -15.18 -8.05 -20.10
N MET A 18 -14.06 -7.73 -20.74
CA MET A 18 -13.58 -6.36 -20.82
C MET A 18 -14.49 -5.48 -21.67
N GLU A 19 -14.99 -5.98 -22.80
CA GLU A 19 -15.99 -5.28 -23.64
C GLU A 19 -17.26 -5.00 -22.83
N ALA A 20 -17.76 -5.98 -22.06
CA ALA A 20 -18.92 -5.77 -21.19
C ALA A 20 -18.65 -4.75 -20.06
N LEU A 21 -17.44 -4.71 -19.50
CA LEU A 21 -17.07 -3.71 -18.49
C LEU A 21 -16.96 -2.30 -19.09
N ALA A 22 -16.47 -2.18 -20.33
CA ALA A 22 -16.42 -0.92 -21.05
C ALA A 22 -17.84 -0.41 -21.35
N GLU A 23 -18.75 -1.28 -21.81
CA GLU A 23 -20.16 -0.97 -22.03
C GLU A 23 -20.87 -0.54 -20.73
N ALA A 24 -20.52 -1.17 -19.60
CA ALA A 24 -21.01 -0.78 -18.28
C ALA A 24 -20.43 0.54 -17.74
N GLY A 25 -19.45 1.15 -18.43
CA GLY A 25 -18.90 2.46 -18.09
C GLY A 25 -17.68 2.45 -17.16
N ILE A 26 -16.93 1.33 -17.07
CA ILE A 26 -15.62 1.33 -16.38
C ILE A 26 -14.65 2.24 -17.14
N GLU A 27 -14.12 3.25 -16.46
CA GLU A 27 -13.22 4.24 -17.08
C GLU A 27 -11.74 3.90 -16.96
N LEU A 28 -11.37 3.08 -15.98
CA LEU A 28 -9.99 2.71 -15.66
C LEU A 28 -9.94 1.29 -15.08
N VAL A 29 -9.01 0.48 -15.57
CA VAL A 29 -8.64 -0.80 -14.96
C VAL A 29 -7.20 -0.73 -14.48
N SER A 30 -6.99 -0.99 -13.18
CA SER A 30 -5.66 -1.17 -12.58
C SER A 30 -5.38 -2.66 -12.41
N VAL A 31 -4.33 -3.17 -13.07
CA VAL A 31 -3.94 -4.58 -12.97
C VAL A 31 -2.80 -4.74 -11.99
N SER A 32 -2.95 -5.65 -11.04
CA SER A 32 -1.94 -5.88 -10.00
C SER A 32 -0.80 -6.76 -10.51
N ILE A 33 0.43 -6.22 -10.53
CA ILE A 33 1.64 -6.86 -11.07
C ILE A 33 2.80 -6.62 -10.10
N ASP A 34 3.25 -7.67 -9.40
CA ASP A 34 4.15 -7.53 -8.23
C ASP A 34 5.63 -7.88 -8.49
N GLY A 35 6.05 -7.94 -9.75
CA GLY A 35 7.42 -8.30 -10.14
C GLY A 35 7.50 -8.75 -11.60
N LEU A 36 8.67 -9.20 -12.01
CA LEU A 36 8.87 -9.95 -13.25
C LEU A 36 8.19 -11.33 -13.15
N GLU A 37 8.08 -12.04 -14.27
CA GLU A 37 7.22 -13.23 -14.42
C GLU A 37 7.40 -14.27 -13.30
N ALA A 38 8.64 -14.69 -13.02
CA ALA A 38 8.92 -15.67 -11.97
C ALA A 38 8.52 -15.17 -10.57
N THR A 39 8.90 -13.94 -10.23
CA THR A 39 8.63 -13.31 -8.93
C THR A 39 7.14 -13.08 -8.73
N HIS A 40 6.44 -12.56 -9.74
CA HIS A 40 5.00 -12.34 -9.72
C HIS A 40 4.22 -13.64 -9.54
N ASP A 41 4.51 -14.66 -10.34
CA ASP A 41 3.81 -15.94 -10.29
C ASP A 41 4.01 -16.64 -8.93
N ALA A 42 5.23 -16.56 -8.38
CA ALA A 42 5.55 -17.07 -7.05
C ALA A 42 4.82 -16.31 -5.94
N LEU A 43 4.80 -14.97 -5.98
CA LEU A 43 4.11 -14.14 -5.00
C LEU A 43 2.59 -14.34 -5.00
N ARG A 44 2.00 -14.54 -6.19
CA ARG A 44 0.54 -14.70 -6.37
C ARG A 44 0.08 -16.14 -6.40
N GLY A 45 0.99 -17.10 -6.27
CA GLY A 45 0.69 -18.53 -6.27
C GLY A 45 -0.01 -18.99 -7.56
N THR A 46 0.24 -18.34 -8.69
CA THR A 46 -0.48 -18.63 -9.94
C THR A 46 0.45 -18.65 -11.14
N ALA A 47 0.81 -19.84 -11.62
CA ALA A 47 1.64 -19.99 -12.82
C ALA A 47 0.99 -19.38 -14.07
N GLY A 48 1.79 -18.64 -14.85
CA GLY A 48 1.35 -17.82 -15.98
C GLY A 48 0.47 -16.63 -15.59
N GLY A 49 0.39 -16.28 -14.30
CA GLY A 49 -0.41 -15.17 -13.78
C GLY A 49 0.06 -13.84 -14.36
N TRP A 50 1.38 -13.67 -14.44
CA TRP A 50 2.01 -12.50 -15.03
C TRP A 50 1.58 -12.28 -16.48
N ARG A 51 1.64 -13.33 -17.32
CA ARG A 51 1.21 -13.22 -18.73
C ARG A 51 -0.27 -12.85 -18.85
N ARG A 52 -1.13 -13.47 -18.04
CA ARG A 52 -2.56 -13.15 -18.00
C ARG A 52 -2.83 -11.72 -17.54
N ALA A 53 -2.02 -11.17 -16.62
CA ALA A 53 -2.11 -9.79 -16.22
C ALA A 53 -1.77 -8.82 -17.37
N PHE A 54 -0.73 -9.11 -18.15
CA PHE A 54 -0.40 -8.33 -19.35
C PHE A 54 -1.45 -8.47 -20.47
N ASP A 55 -2.04 -9.65 -20.65
CA ASP A 55 -3.19 -9.83 -21.54
C ASP A 55 -4.40 -9.02 -21.09
N ALA A 56 -4.65 -8.93 -19.78
CA ALA A 56 -5.72 -8.09 -19.23
C ALA A 56 -5.51 -6.60 -19.56
N LEU A 57 -4.28 -6.09 -19.46
CA LEU A 57 -3.92 -4.73 -19.90
C LEU A 57 -4.19 -4.54 -21.41
N ARG A 58 -3.80 -5.52 -22.23
CA ARG A 58 -4.04 -5.51 -23.68
C ARG A 58 -5.54 -5.49 -24.00
N HIS A 59 -6.35 -6.31 -23.32
CA HIS A 59 -7.80 -6.33 -23.49
C HIS A 59 -8.45 -4.99 -23.11
N ALA A 60 -8.06 -4.42 -21.97
CA ALA A 60 -8.60 -3.13 -21.49
C ALA A 60 -8.30 -2.00 -22.47
N ARG A 61 -7.05 -1.92 -22.94
CA ARG A 61 -6.64 -0.95 -23.96
C ARG A 61 -7.41 -1.13 -25.27
N ALA A 62 -7.59 -2.37 -25.74
CA ALA A 62 -8.34 -2.65 -26.97
C ALA A 62 -9.83 -2.27 -26.86
N ALA A 63 -10.40 -2.31 -25.65
CA ALA A 63 -11.76 -1.86 -25.36
C ALA A 63 -11.87 -0.35 -25.13
N GLY A 64 -10.79 0.42 -25.32
CA GLY A 64 -10.78 1.88 -25.10
C GLY A 64 -10.79 2.31 -23.63
N VAL A 65 -10.52 1.40 -22.70
CA VAL A 65 -10.49 1.67 -21.25
C VAL A 65 -9.07 2.06 -20.84
N ARG A 66 -8.95 3.10 -19.99
CA ARG A 66 -7.62 3.53 -19.48
C ARG A 66 -7.03 2.42 -18.62
N ILE A 67 -5.71 2.27 -18.70
CA ILE A 67 -4.99 1.23 -17.97
C ILE A 67 -3.98 1.81 -16.98
N ALA A 68 -3.91 1.17 -15.82
CA ALA A 68 -2.93 1.41 -14.78
C ALA A 68 -2.39 0.07 -14.25
N ALA A 69 -1.33 0.13 -13.48
CA ALA A 69 -0.84 -1.00 -12.72
C ALA A 69 -0.74 -0.68 -11.24
N ASN A 70 -0.75 -1.71 -10.41
CA ASN A 70 -0.39 -1.59 -9.01
C ASN A 70 0.60 -2.68 -8.59
N THR A 71 1.51 -2.35 -7.67
CA THR A 71 2.61 -3.22 -7.24
C THR A 71 2.80 -3.11 -5.74
N GLN A 72 2.82 -4.25 -5.05
CA GLN A 72 3.38 -4.32 -3.71
C GLN A 72 4.91 -4.52 -3.76
N ILE A 73 5.62 -3.67 -3.03
CA ILE A 73 7.07 -3.74 -2.84
C ILE A 73 7.34 -4.63 -1.63
N ASN A 74 8.13 -5.67 -1.85
CA ASN A 74 8.61 -6.59 -0.83
C ASN A 74 10.07 -6.98 -1.09
N ARG A 75 10.65 -7.79 -0.20
CA ARG A 75 12.05 -8.22 -0.31
C ARG A 75 12.37 -8.96 -1.61
N ARG A 76 11.39 -9.65 -2.18
CA ARG A 76 11.57 -10.44 -3.41
C ARG A 76 11.43 -9.59 -4.67
N SER A 77 10.67 -8.49 -4.62
CA SER A 77 10.36 -7.65 -5.79
C SER A 77 11.07 -6.30 -5.83
N MET A 78 11.63 -5.82 -4.71
CA MET A 78 12.24 -4.47 -4.65
C MET A 78 13.40 -4.27 -5.63
N GLY A 79 14.19 -5.31 -5.91
CA GLY A 79 15.29 -5.24 -6.88
C GLY A 79 14.84 -5.27 -8.34
N GLU A 80 13.55 -5.51 -8.62
CA GLU A 80 13.01 -5.64 -9.97
C GLU A 80 12.24 -4.40 -10.44
N LEU A 81 12.07 -3.39 -9.59
CA LEU A 81 11.10 -2.30 -9.83
C LEU A 81 11.39 -1.54 -11.13
N VAL A 82 12.64 -1.18 -11.41
CA VAL A 82 13.00 -0.48 -12.66
C VAL A 82 12.69 -1.36 -13.88
N ALA A 83 13.10 -2.64 -13.86
CA ALA A 83 12.86 -3.56 -14.96
C ALA A 83 11.36 -3.83 -15.18
N LEU A 84 10.59 -3.97 -14.11
CA LEU A 84 9.14 -4.06 -14.17
C LEU A 84 8.52 -2.78 -14.75
N GLY A 85 9.01 -1.61 -14.33
CA GLY A 85 8.57 -0.32 -14.85
C GLY A 85 8.70 -0.21 -16.37
N GLU A 86 9.80 -0.69 -16.95
CA GLU A 86 9.99 -0.73 -18.41
C GLU A 86 8.93 -1.60 -19.09
N ARG A 87 8.67 -2.81 -18.55
CA ARG A 87 7.63 -3.70 -19.10
C ARG A 87 6.24 -3.07 -19.03
N LEU A 88 5.93 -2.40 -17.93
CA LEU A 88 4.66 -1.69 -17.75
C LEU A 88 4.55 -0.49 -18.70
N ALA A 89 5.63 0.25 -18.90
CA ALA A 89 5.70 1.36 -19.86
C ALA A 89 5.44 0.87 -21.28
N ASP A 90 6.06 -0.23 -21.70
CA ASP A 90 5.84 -0.86 -23.01
C ASP A 90 4.40 -1.37 -23.16
N ALA A 91 3.76 -1.80 -22.06
CA ALA A 91 2.34 -2.14 -22.03
C ALA A 91 1.42 -0.90 -22.10
N GLY A 92 1.96 0.32 -21.99
CA GLY A 92 1.24 1.57 -22.18
C GLY A 92 0.37 1.99 -21.00
N ILE A 93 0.76 1.66 -19.76
CA ILE A 93 0.06 2.16 -18.58
C ILE A 93 0.18 3.69 -18.46
N GLY A 94 -0.88 4.36 -18.01
CA GLY A 94 -0.84 5.80 -17.73
C GLY A 94 -0.49 6.15 -16.28
N ALA A 95 -0.66 5.18 -15.36
CA ALA A 95 -0.38 5.38 -13.94
C ALA A 95 0.09 4.08 -13.28
N TRP A 96 0.98 4.22 -12.30
CA TRP A 96 1.52 3.11 -11.53
C TRP A 96 1.42 3.38 -10.04
N GLN A 97 0.58 2.61 -9.34
CA GLN A 97 0.43 2.72 -7.90
C GLN A 97 1.35 1.75 -7.18
N MET A 98 2.10 2.21 -6.18
CA MET A 98 3.04 1.37 -5.44
C MET A 98 2.78 1.45 -3.94
N PHE A 99 2.82 0.33 -3.25
CA PHE A 99 2.65 0.24 -1.80
C PHE A 99 3.63 -0.78 -1.22
N LEU A 100 3.93 -0.69 0.07
CA LEU A 100 4.70 -1.74 0.76
C LEU A 100 3.77 -2.92 1.05
N THR A 101 4.31 -4.15 1.03
CA THR A 101 3.57 -5.31 1.55
C THR A 101 3.29 -5.15 3.04
N ILE A 102 2.06 -5.45 3.44
CA ILE A 102 1.59 -5.36 4.82
C ILE A 102 1.65 -6.77 5.44
N ALA A 103 2.11 -6.86 6.69
CA ALA A 103 2.18 -8.10 7.48
C ALA A 103 0.80 -8.55 7.96
N HIS A 104 -0.08 -8.91 7.03
CA HIS A 104 -1.50 -9.17 7.30
C HIS A 104 -2.03 -10.32 6.43
N GLY A 105 -2.98 -11.09 6.97
CA GLY A 105 -3.45 -12.32 6.33
C GLY A 105 -2.29 -13.26 6.03
N ASN A 106 -2.26 -13.86 4.84
CA ASN A 106 -1.20 -14.79 4.44
C ASN A 106 0.21 -14.19 4.58
N ALA A 107 0.38 -12.88 4.36
CA ALA A 107 1.70 -12.24 4.44
C ALA A 107 2.23 -12.10 5.87
N ALA A 108 1.39 -12.24 6.90
CA ALA A 108 1.79 -12.02 8.30
C ALA A 108 2.90 -12.98 8.74
N ASP A 109 2.85 -14.25 8.33
CA ASP A 109 3.83 -15.28 8.72
C ASP A 109 4.94 -15.49 7.67
N HIS A 110 4.91 -14.75 6.55
CA HIS A 110 5.95 -14.78 5.51
C HIS A 110 7.02 -13.71 5.75
N VAL A 111 7.69 -13.79 6.90
CA VAL A 111 8.68 -12.79 7.36
C VAL A 111 9.85 -12.62 6.39
N ASP A 112 10.19 -13.65 5.63
CA ASP A 112 11.22 -13.61 4.59
C ASP A 112 10.85 -12.72 3.39
N MET A 113 9.55 -12.50 3.17
CA MET A 113 9.03 -11.59 2.14
C MET A 113 8.91 -10.15 2.66
N LEU A 114 8.56 -9.96 3.94
CA LEU A 114 8.35 -8.63 4.52
C LEU A 114 9.64 -7.81 4.57
N LEU A 115 9.57 -6.55 4.13
CA LEU A 115 10.69 -5.62 4.26
C LEU A 115 11.05 -5.41 5.73
N GLN A 116 12.33 -5.22 6.01
CA GLN A 116 12.76 -4.70 7.31
C GLN A 116 12.80 -3.16 7.25
N PRO A 117 12.55 -2.44 8.35
CA PRO A 117 12.56 -0.98 8.36
C PRO A 117 13.85 -0.38 7.77
N TYR A 118 15.01 -0.96 8.10
CA TYR A 118 16.30 -0.53 7.56
C TYR A 118 16.45 -0.68 6.04
N MET A 119 15.69 -1.58 5.41
CA MET A 119 15.73 -1.80 3.96
C MET A 119 15.08 -0.66 3.18
N LEU A 120 14.36 0.23 3.86
CA LEU A 120 13.76 1.38 3.20
C LEU A 120 14.79 2.27 2.50
N LEU A 121 16.03 2.34 3.01
CA LEU A 121 17.10 3.10 2.35
C LEU A 121 17.31 2.61 0.91
N GLU A 122 17.39 1.30 0.70
CA GLU A 122 17.53 0.70 -0.64
C GLU A 122 16.24 0.83 -1.46
N VAL A 123 15.08 0.65 -0.83
CA VAL A 123 13.77 0.86 -1.51
C VAL A 123 13.67 2.28 -2.06
N TYR A 124 14.09 3.30 -1.31
CA TYR A 124 14.02 4.68 -1.80
C TYR A 124 15.07 5.00 -2.87
N GLN A 125 16.24 4.35 -2.85
CA GLN A 125 17.20 4.44 -3.96
C GLN A 125 16.58 3.88 -5.26
N GLU A 126 15.92 2.72 -5.18
CA GLU A 126 15.23 2.15 -6.34
C GLU A 126 14.02 3.00 -6.78
N LEU A 127 13.27 3.58 -5.83
CA LEU A 127 12.15 4.47 -6.14
C LEU A 127 12.58 5.76 -6.83
N GLU A 128 13.76 6.30 -6.53
CA GLU A 128 14.31 7.44 -7.27
C GLU A 128 14.50 7.09 -8.75
N ARG A 129 15.11 5.93 -9.04
CA ARG A 129 15.28 5.43 -10.41
C ARG A 129 13.94 5.17 -11.10
N VAL A 130 12.97 4.63 -10.37
CA VAL A 130 11.60 4.43 -10.87
C VAL A 130 10.91 5.76 -11.16
N LEU A 131 11.13 6.80 -10.36
CA LEU A 131 10.58 8.14 -10.60
C LEU A 131 11.16 8.73 -11.88
N ASP A 132 12.49 8.61 -12.10
CA ASP A 132 13.15 9.08 -13.31
C ASP A 132 12.60 8.36 -14.56
N LEU A 133 12.43 7.03 -14.47
CA LEU A 133 11.78 6.23 -15.52
C LEU A 133 10.34 6.70 -15.78
N CYS A 134 9.55 6.89 -14.73
CA CYS A 134 8.17 7.36 -14.85
C CYS A 134 8.08 8.73 -15.54
N ASP A 135 8.97 9.66 -15.18
CA ASP A 135 9.04 10.99 -15.79
C ASP A 135 9.42 10.89 -17.28
N ALA A 136 10.42 10.07 -17.61
CA ALA A 136 10.87 9.85 -19.00
C ALA A 136 9.80 9.16 -19.88
N ARG A 137 9.01 8.25 -19.31
CA ARG A 137 7.99 7.47 -20.03
C ARG A 137 6.58 8.04 -19.93
N GLY A 138 6.39 9.17 -19.23
CA GLY A 138 5.09 9.82 -19.06
C GLY A 138 4.10 9.05 -18.18
N ILE A 139 4.60 8.24 -17.23
CA ILE A 139 3.79 7.45 -16.30
C ILE A 139 3.58 8.23 -15.01
N ARG A 140 2.33 8.33 -14.56
CA ARG A 140 2.03 8.91 -13.24
C ARG A 140 2.26 7.89 -12.14
N LEU A 141 3.37 8.01 -11.42
CA LEU A 141 3.57 7.29 -10.16
C LEU A 141 2.62 7.80 -9.07
N TRP A 142 2.00 6.89 -8.33
CA TRP A 142 1.09 7.18 -7.23
C TRP A 142 1.48 6.40 -5.97
N PRO A 143 2.07 7.02 -4.93
CA PRO A 143 2.44 6.30 -3.72
C PRO A 143 1.18 5.93 -2.92
N GLY A 144 1.10 4.68 -2.47
CA GLY A 144 0.12 4.26 -1.49
C GLY A 144 0.29 5.01 -0.17
N ASN A 145 -0.72 4.94 0.70
CA ASN A 145 -0.65 5.60 2.00
C ASN A 145 0.53 5.10 2.85
N ASN A 146 1.03 3.88 2.59
CA ASN A 146 2.15 3.28 3.31
C ASN A 146 3.53 3.47 2.68
N LEU A 147 3.68 4.40 1.72
CA LEU A 147 4.96 4.70 1.07
C LEU A 147 5.29 6.20 1.16
N GLY A 148 6.52 6.53 1.54
CA GLY A 148 7.07 7.89 1.67
C GLY A 148 7.43 8.28 3.12
N TYR A 149 6.84 9.40 3.56
CA TYR A 149 6.96 10.04 4.86
C TYR A 149 8.24 10.87 5.06
N PHE A 150 8.14 12.15 4.69
CA PHE A 150 9.06 13.26 5.04
C PHE A 150 10.56 13.02 4.79
N GLY A 151 10.91 12.05 3.95
CA GLY A 151 12.27 11.89 3.43
C GLY A 151 12.52 12.74 2.18
N PRO A 152 13.75 12.75 1.65
CA PRO A 152 14.15 13.59 0.50
C PRO A 152 13.28 13.43 -0.75
N LEU A 153 12.73 12.22 -0.99
CA LEU A 153 11.88 11.93 -2.14
C LEU A 153 10.40 12.28 -1.96
N GLU A 154 9.97 12.70 -0.77
CA GLU A 154 8.54 12.89 -0.44
C GLU A 154 7.85 13.84 -1.41
N ARG A 155 8.47 15.01 -1.67
CA ARG A 155 7.95 16.01 -2.61
C ARG A 155 7.78 15.45 -4.02
N ARG A 156 8.76 14.66 -4.50
CA ARG A 156 8.66 14.02 -5.82
C ARG A 156 7.57 12.95 -5.83
N LEU A 157 7.50 12.10 -4.82
CA LEU A 157 6.51 11.02 -4.71
C LEU A 157 5.07 11.56 -4.68
N ARG A 158 4.81 12.63 -3.93
CA ARG A 158 3.45 13.15 -3.70
C ARG A 158 3.03 14.34 -4.55
N ARG A 159 3.85 14.77 -5.52
CA ARG A 159 3.57 15.91 -6.41
C ARG A 159 2.21 15.87 -7.11
N HIS A 160 1.64 14.68 -7.29
CA HIS A 160 0.33 14.49 -7.94
C HIS A 160 -0.84 14.26 -6.97
N GLN A 161 -0.59 14.18 -5.66
CA GLN A 161 -1.61 13.85 -4.65
C GLN A 161 -2.20 15.07 -3.94
N ASN A 162 -1.38 16.09 -3.67
CA ASN A 162 -1.82 17.34 -3.04
C ASN A 162 -0.83 18.48 -3.35
N ALA A 163 -1.26 19.73 -3.15
CA ALA A 163 -0.49 20.92 -3.48
C ALA A 163 0.79 21.06 -2.64
N GLU A 164 0.74 20.66 -1.37
CA GLU A 164 1.87 20.70 -0.44
C GLU A 164 2.94 19.63 -0.73
N ALA A 165 2.61 18.66 -1.59
CA ALA A 165 3.45 17.55 -2.01
C ALA A 165 4.07 16.76 -0.84
N HIS A 166 3.38 16.61 0.28
CA HIS A 166 3.80 15.74 1.39
C HIS A 166 2.60 15.07 2.05
N TYR A 167 2.85 14.06 2.89
CA TYR A 167 1.80 13.32 3.58
C TYR A 167 1.09 14.21 4.62
N GLN A 168 -0.24 14.29 4.54
CA GLN A 168 -1.08 15.11 5.42
C GLN A 168 -2.05 14.28 6.25
N GLY A 169 -1.61 13.08 6.63
CA GLY A 169 -2.46 12.11 7.33
C GLY A 169 -3.41 11.34 6.41
N CYS A 170 -4.02 10.31 6.99
CA CYS A 170 -4.91 9.40 6.28
C CYS A 170 -6.27 10.05 6.01
N GLN A 171 -6.82 9.85 4.81
CA GLN A 171 -8.15 10.36 4.43
C GLN A 171 -9.30 9.36 4.69
N ALA A 172 -8.98 8.17 5.18
CA ALA A 172 -9.97 7.15 5.55
C ALA A 172 -10.90 7.68 6.66
N GLY A 173 -12.22 7.53 6.48
CA GLY A 173 -13.23 8.08 7.40
C GLY A 173 -13.44 9.59 7.30
N ARG A 174 -12.73 10.27 6.38
CA ARG A 174 -12.92 11.71 6.05
C ARG A 174 -13.58 11.87 4.69
N THR A 175 -12.97 11.30 3.65
CA THR A 175 -13.43 11.41 2.26
C THR A 175 -13.56 10.05 1.57
N GLY A 176 -13.34 8.95 2.30
CA GLY A 176 -13.38 7.59 1.77
C GLY A 176 -13.92 6.59 2.78
N LEU A 177 -14.56 5.55 2.26
CA LEU A 177 -15.11 4.42 2.99
C LEU A 177 -14.99 3.15 2.14
N GLY A 178 -15.09 1.99 2.78
CA GLY A 178 -15.14 0.68 2.14
C GLY A 178 -16.43 -0.04 2.52
N ILE A 179 -17.07 -0.67 1.53
CA ILE A 179 -18.21 -1.56 1.73
C ILE A 179 -17.74 -2.98 1.37
N GLU A 180 -17.80 -3.89 2.33
CA GLU A 180 -17.49 -5.30 2.12
C GLU A 180 -18.66 -6.05 1.46
N SER A 181 -18.39 -7.22 0.89
CA SER A 181 -19.40 -8.03 0.18
C SER A 181 -20.56 -8.51 1.08
N ASN A 182 -20.29 -8.65 2.38
CA ASN A 182 -21.29 -8.95 3.41
C ASN A 182 -22.12 -7.72 3.83
N GLY A 183 -21.83 -6.53 3.31
CA GLY A 183 -22.49 -5.26 3.63
C GLY A 183 -21.88 -4.50 4.79
N MET A 184 -20.77 -4.98 5.38
CA MET A 184 -20.08 -4.30 6.47
C MET A 184 -19.37 -3.03 5.97
N LEU A 185 -19.44 -1.96 6.77
CA LEU A 185 -18.88 -0.66 6.47
C LEU A 185 -17.57 -0.43 7.23
N LYS A 186 -16.55 0.12 6.55
CA LYS A 186 -15.21 0.37 7.10
C LYS A 186 -14.71 1.75 6.67
N SER A 187 -13.88 2.40 7.50
CA SER A 187 -13.26 3.69 7.13
C SER A 187 -12.14 3.51 6.11
N CYS A 188 -11.38 2.41 6.23
CA CYS A 188 -10.30 2.04 5.34
C CYS A 188 -10.55 0.64 4.78
N PRO A 189 -10.53 0.45 3.45
CA PRO A 189 -10.70 -0.88 2.86
C PRO A 189 -9.55 -1.84 3.18
N SER A 190 -8.38 -1.32 3.56
CA SER A 190 -7.18 -2.13 3.86
C SER A 190 -7.07 -2.58 5.32
N LEU A 191 -7.82 -1.96 6.23
CA LEU A 191 -7.84 -2.38 7.63
C LEU A 191 -8.72 -3.60 7.83
N GLY A 192 -8.36 -4.51 8.73
CA GLY A 192 -9.07 -5.74 8.97
C GLY A 192 -9.72 -5.79 10.35
N GLY A 193 -10.49 -6.84 10.60
CA GLY A 193 -10.98 -7.18 11.93
C GLY A 193 -12.12 -6.30 12.50
N PRO A 194 -12.65 -6.70 13.67
CA PRO A 194 -13.80 -6.04 14.30
C PRO A 194 -13.53 -4.60 14.74
N ALA A 195 -12.28 -4.28 15.11
CA ALA A 195 -11.89 -2.94 15.56
C ALA A 195 -12.06 -1.86 14.47
N ASN A 196 -12.08 -2.27 13.20
CA ASN A 196 -12.12 -1.37 12.06
C ASN A 196 -13.44 -1.41 11.27
N THR A 197 -14.45 -2.10 11.82
CA THR A 197 -15.74 -2.32 11.14
C THR A 197 -16.87 -1.66 11.91
N GLY A 198 -17.59 -0.75 11.24
CA GLY A 198 -18.57 0.15 11.87
C GLY A 198 -20.01 -0.35 11.92
N GLY A 199 -20.35 -1.45 11.24
CA GLY A 199 -21.71 -1.99 11.18
C GLY A 199 -22.12 -2.41 9.77
N SER A 200 -23.37 -2.87 9.60
CA SER A 200 -23.88 -3.41 8.34
C SER A 200 -24.92 -2.51 7.68
N LEU A 201 -24.74 -2.25 6.38
CA LEU A 201 -25.73 -1.55 5.54
C LEU A 201 -27.01 -2.36 5.29
N ARG A 202 -27.04 -3.64 5.68
CA ARG A 202 -28.24 -4.49 5.59
C ARG A 202 -29.26 -4.17 6.68
N THR A 203 -28.81 -3.57 7.78
CA THR A 203 -29.63 -3.31 8.97
C THR A 203 -29.70 -1.83 9.32
N THR A 204 -28.69 -1.04 8.94
CA THR A 204 -28.54 0.36 9.35
C THR A 204 -28.21 1.24 8.16
N SER A 205 -28.71 2.47 8.14
CA SER A 205 -28.46 3.39 7.02
C SER A 205 -26.99 3.84 6.96
N LEU A 206 -26.51 4.18 5.75
CA LEU A 206 -25.14 4.66 5.55
C LEU A 206 -24.84 5.93 6.38
N VAL A 207 -25.77 6.88 6.42
CA VAL A 207 -25.61 8.15 7.14
C VAL A 207 -25.47 7.90 8.63
N GLU A 208 -26.33 7.05 9.19
CA GLU A 208 -26.30 6.71 10.61
C GLU A 208 -24.98 6.02 11.00
N LEU A 209 -24.55 5.01 10.23
CA LEU A 209 -23.27 4.36 10.47
C LEU A 209 -22.11 5.36 10.37
N TRP A 210 -22.08 6.21 9.35
CA TRP A 210 -21.03 7.20 9.13
C TRP A 210 -20.90 8.19 10.29
N ASP A 211 -22.01 8.63 10.86
CA ASP A 211 -22.01 9.62 11.93
C ASP A 211 -21.78 9.03 13.32
N GLN A 212 -22.29 7.82 13.58
CA GLN A 212 -22.34 7.25 14.92
C GLN A 212 -21.30 6.17 15.18
N ALA A 213 -20.82 5.44 14.16
CA ALA A 213 -19.91 4.32 14.36
C ALA A 213 -18.49 4.81 14.71
N PRO A 214 -17.97 4.55 15.93
CA PRO A 214 -16.66 5.02 16.34
C PRO A 214 -15.53 4.47 15.46
N GLN A 215 -15.66 3.24 14.96
CA GLN A 215 -14.69 2.58 14.08
C GLN A 215 -14.50 3.34 12.75
N LEU A 216 -15.53 4.03 12.26
CA LEU A 216 -15.44 4.82 11.04
C LEU A 216 -14.77 6.17 11.26
N ARG A 217 -14.88 6.71 12.47
CA ARG A 217 -14.32 8.02 12.83
C ARG A 217 -12.94 7.94 13.48
N ALA A 218 -12.52 6.79 14.01
CA ALA A 218 -11.27 6.59 14.74
C ALA A 218 -10.04 7.20 14.04
N LEU A 219 -9.86 6.93 12.74
CA LEU A 219 -8.73 7.48 11.99
C LEU A 219 -8.84 9.00 11.79
N SER A 220 -10.05 9.50 11.52
CA SER A 220 -10.29 10.93 11.28
C SER A 220 -10.12 11.81 12.51
N ARG A 221 -10.26 11.23 13.71
CA ARG A 221 -10.16 11.90 15.01
C ARG A 221 -8.80 11.73 15.69
N ARG A 222 -7.86 11.01 15.07
CA ARG A 222 -6.53 10.77 15.63
C ARG A 222 -5.80 12.09 15.84
N THR A 223 -5.17 12.23 17.00
CA THR A 223 -4.27 13.36 17.32
C THR A 223 -2.87 12.85 17.67
N VAL A 224 -1.96 13.78 17.98
CA VAL A 224 -0.62 13.46 18.48
C VAL A 224 -0.69 12.65 19.80
N ASP A 225 -1.77 12.80 20.58
CA ASP A 225 -1.92 12.10 21.85
C ASP A 225 -2.10 10.58 21.71
N ASP A 226 -2.59 10.13 20.57
CA ASP A 226 -2.75 8.71 20.25
C ASP A 226 -1.44 8.04 19.79
N LEU A 227 -0.41 8.85 19.50
CA LEU A 227 0.88 8.36 19.02
C LEU A 227 1.75 7.88 20.18
N TRP A 228 2.65 6.95 19.87
CA TRP A 228 3.59 6.39 20.83
C TRP A 228 4.95 6.09 20.18
N GLY A 229 5.97 5.85 21.02
CA GLY A 229 7.34 5.61 20.56
C GLY A 229 7.87 6.76 19.69
N TYR A 230 8.69 6.43 18.70
CA TYR A 230 9.33 7.41 17.81
C TYR A 230 8.33 8.40 17.17
N CYS A 231 7.16 7.94 16.73
CA CYS A 231 6.19 8.81 16.07
C CYS A 231 5.58 9.88 16.99
N ARG A 232 5.57 9.67 18.31
CA ARG A 232 5.07 10.66 19.28
C ARG A 232 6.00 11.86 19.43
N GLU A 233 7.29 11.60 19.36
CA GLU A 233 8.35 12.60 19.57
C GLU A 233 8.85 13.22 18.25
N CYS A 234 8.41 12.65 17.12
CA CYS A 234 8.81 13.10 15.79
C CYS A 234 8.39 14.54 15.52
N TYR A 235 9.30 15.31 14.90
CA TYR A 235 9.05 16.68 14.45
C TYR A 235 7.79 16.80 13.55
N TYR A 236 7.49 15.77 12.77
CA TYR A 236 6.33 15.71 11.86
C TYR A 236 5.09 15.04 12.48
N ALA A 237 5.02 14.85 13.80
CA ALA A 237 3.94 14.09 14.47
C ALA A 237 2.54 14.61 14.12
N GLU A 238 2.33 15.93 14.20
CA GLU A 238 1.04 16.57 13.94
C GLU A 238 0.55 16.44 12.49
N PRO A 239 1.33 16.79 11.45
CA PRO A 239 0.87 16.60 10.06
C PRO A 239 0.82 15.13 9.62
N CYS A 240 1.62 14.24 10.24
CA CYS A 240 1.74 12.84 9.81
C CYS A 240 0.73 11.90 10.48
N LEU A 241 0.52 12.04 11.79
CA LEU A 241 -0.31 11.14 12.61
C LEU A 241 0.07 9.65 12.48
N ALA A 242 1.38 9.39 12.44
CA ALA A 242 2.02 8.07 12.32
C ALA A 242 1.67 7.25 11.06
N GLY A 243 1.37 7.92 9.94
CA GLY A 243 1.27 7.24 8.65
C GLY A 243 0.10 6.26 8.53
N CYS A 244 0.31 5.19 7.77
CA CYS A 244 -0.71 4.22 7.41
C CYS A 244 -0.99 3.23 8.56
N THR A 245 -2.19 3.32 9.14
CA THR A 245 -2.66 2.40 10.17
C THR A 245 -2.73 0.95 9.72
N ALA A 246 -3.09 0.72 8.45
CA ALA A 246 -3.11 -0.63 7.88
C ALA A 246 -1.74 -1.30 7.86
N THR A 247 -0.65 -0.53 7.98
CA THR A 247 0.70 -1.08 8.09
C THR A 247 1.12 -1.33 9.53
N THR A 248 0.73 -0.47 10.47
CA THR A 248 1.19 -0.54 11.86
C THR A 248 0.37 -1.47 12.74
N GLU A 249 -0.96 -1.46 12.57
CA GLU A 249 -1.85 -2.24 13.43
C GLU A 249 -1.61 -3.75 13.29
N PRO A 250 -1.38 -4.30 12.08
CA PRO A 250 -1.01 -5.72 11.96
C PRO A 250 0.33 -6.10 12.59
N LEU A 251 1.24 -5.13 12.81
CA LEU A 251 2.51 -5.40 13.49
C LEU A 251 2.35 -5.42 15.01
N PHE A 252 1.69 -4.40 15.57
CA PHE A 252 1.73 -4.13 17.01
C PHE A 252 0.39 -4.30 17.72
N GLY A 253 -0.68 -4.62 16.99
CA GLY A 253 -2.05 -4.67 17.52
C GLY A 253 -2.66 -3.31 17.85
N ARG A 254 -1.95 -2.22 17.54
CA ARG A 254 -2.43 -0.85 17.69
C ARG A 254 -1.77 0.07 16.66
N PRO A 255 -2.45 1.15 16.24
CA PRO A 255 -1.84 2.21 15.46
C PRO A 255 -0.89 3.08 16.30
N GLY A 256 -0.24 4.04 15.64
CA GLY A 256 0.38 5.19 16.32
C GLY A 256 1.91 5.22 16.32
N ASN A 257 2.56 4.20 15.75
CA ASN A 257 4.01 4.15 15.62
C ASN A 257 4.42 3.34 14.37
N ASN A 258 4.76 4.01 13.27
CA ASN A 258 5.09 3.34 12.01
C ASN A 258 6.61 3.23 11.82
N PRO A 259 7.18 2.00 11.79
CA PRO A 259 8.61 1.80 11.53
C PRO A 259 8.93 1.95 10.03
N TYR A 260 7.95 1.80 9.14
CA TYR A 260 8.16 1.97 7.70
C TYR A 260 8.04 3.43 7.29
N CYS A 261 9.01 4.26 7.71
CA CYS A 261 9.07 5.70 7.46
C CYS A 261 10.44 6.11 6.92
N HIS A 262 10.47 6.83 5.78
CA HIS A 262 11.74 7.27 5.18
C HIS A 262 12.51 8.23 6.10
N HIS A 263 11.83 9.23 6.67
CA HIS A 263 12.44 10.15 7.62
C HIS A 263 13.05 9.41 8.83
N ARG A 264 12.29 8.47 9.42
CA ARG A 264 12.73 7.69 10.59
C ARG A 264 13.99 6.88 10.31
N VAL A 265 14.03 6.15 9.19
CA VAL A 265 15.19 5.31 8.87
C VAL A 265 16.45 6.15 8.64
N LEU A 266 16.31 7.36 8.06
CA LEU A 266 17.43 8.29 7.88
C LEU A 266 17.95 8.84 9.20
N GLU A 267 17.07 9.25 10.12
CA GLU A 267 17.49 9.71 11.45
C GLU A 267 18.22 8.63 12.26
N LEU A 268 17.71 7.39 12.20
CA LEU A 268 18.38 6.26 12.84
C LEU A 268 19.75 5.99 12.22
N GLN A 269 19.85 6.06 10.88
CA GLN A 269 21.11 5.87 10.18
C GLN A 269 22.18 6.90 10.60
N GLN A 270 21.80 8.18 10.75
CA GLN A 270 22.70 9.24 11.23
C GLN A 270 23.22 8.98 12.64
N ARG A 271 22.46 8.25 13.46
CA ARG A 271 22.83 7.87 14.83
C ARG A 271 23.59 6.53 14.89
N GLY A 272 23.89 5.91 13.74
CA GLY A 272 24.52 4.59 13.68
C GLY A 272 23.60 3.45 14.13
N LEU A 273 22.28 3.65 14.09
CA LEU A 273 21.26 2.70 14.54
C LEU A 273 20.40 2.23 13.36
N ARG A 274 19.78 1.06 13.53
CA ARG A 274 18.76 0.53 12.63
C ARG A 274 17.65 -0.17 13.39
N GLU A 275 16.51 -0.31 12.72
CA GLU A 275 15.35 -1.01 13.25
C GLU A 275 15.06 -2.30 12.50
N ARG A 276 14.76 -3.36 13.23
CA ARG A 276 14.40 -4.68 12.72
C ARG A 276 13.13 -5.18 13.41
N LEU A 277 12.22 -5.73 12.63
CA LEU A 277 11.03 -6.41 13.12
C LEU A 277 11.35 -7.86 13.45
N VAL A 278 10.89 -8.30 14.62
CA VAL A 278 11.00 -9.68 15.09
C VAL A 278 9.59 -10.19 15.34
N GLN A 279 9.18 -11.22 14.62
CA GLN A 279 7.88 -11.84 14.88
C GLN A 279 7.91 -12.56 16.22
N THR A 280 6.97 -12.23 17.10
CA THR A 280 6.80 -12.83 18.42
C THR A 280 5.61 -13.77 18.48
N GLU A 281 4.57 -13.51 17.67
CA GLU A 281 3.38 -14.36 17.58
C GLU A 281 2.98 -14.57 16.12
N ARG A 282 2.53 -15.80 15.82
CA ARG A 282 1.97 -16.15 14.51
C ARG A 282 0.56 -15.61 14.34
N ALA A 283 0.19 -15.34 13.10
CA ALA A 283 -1.17 -14.96 12.79
C ALA A 283 -2.14 -16.15 13.00
N PRO A 284 -3.36 -15.90 13.52
CA PRO A 284 -4.43 -16.90 13.49
C PRO A 284 -4.85 -17.18 12.03
N ASP A 285 -5.34 -18.40 11.77
CA ASP A 285 -5.86 -18.83 10.47
C ASP A 285 -7.29 -18.31 10.25
N GLU A 286 -7.42 -16.99 10.14
CA GLU A 286 -8.67 -16.29 9.89
C GLU A 286 -8.47 -15.14 8.90
N PRO A 287 -9.54 -14.67 8.22
CA PRO A 287 -9.45 -13.50 7.36
C PRO A 287 -8.89 -12.32 8.15
N PHE A 288 -7.89 -11.64 7.58
CA PHE A 288 -7.21 -10.54 8.25
C PHE A 288 -6.46 -10.95 9.54
N GLY A 289 -6.02 -12.21 9.64
CA GLY A 289 -5.14 -12.67 10.70
C GLY A 289 -3.90 -11.78 10.80
N MET A 290 -3.58 -11.35 12.01
CA MET A 290 -2.43 -10.51 12.32
C MET A 290 -1.51 -11.28 13.26
N GLY A 291 -0.22 -11.31 12.92
CA GLY A 291 0.81 -11.73 13.87
C GLY A 291 1.09 -10.64 14.91
N ARG A 292 2.12 -10.86 15.72
CA ARG A 292 2.73 -9.82 16.54
C ARG A 292 4.21 -9.72 16.24
N PHE A 293 4.68 -8.48 16.24
CA PHE A 293 6.06 -8.14 16.00
C PHE A 293 6.56 -7.19 17.07
N GLU A 294 7.79 -7.39 17.50
CA GLU A 294 8.55 -6.44 18.27
C GLU A 294 9.51 -5.68 17.37
N LEU A 295 9.77 -4.42 17.73
CA LEU A 295 10.71 -3.57 17.05
C LEU A 295 12.01 -3.52 17.84
N VAL A 296 13.08 -4.08 17.27
CA VAL A 296 14.42 -4.08 17.86
C VAL A 296 15.22 -2.93 17.26
N VAL A 297 15.73 -2.04 18.11
CA VAL A 297 16.70 -1.00 17.74
C VAL A 297 18.09 -1.54 18.05
N GLU A 298 18.95 -1.62 17.04
CA GLU A 298 20.30 -2.18 17.15
C GLU A 298 21.32 -1.31 16.40
N PRO A 299 22.61 -1.36 16.75
CA PRO A 299 23.65 -0.71 15.95
C PRO A 299 23.67 -1.22 14.51
N ILE A 300 24.01 -0.35 13.56
CA ILE A 300 24.28 -0.76 12.19
C ILE A 300 25.54 -1.67 12.22
N PRO A 301 25.48 -2.90 11.67
CA PRO A 301 26.63 -3.77 11.63
C PRO A 301 27.79 -3.10 10.88
N SER A 302 28.99 -3.16 11.45
CA SER A 302 30.21 -2.79 10.72
C SER A 302 30.32 -3.68 9.47
N PRO A 303 30.82 -3.14 8.34
CA PRO A 303 31.20 -3.98 7.21
C PRO A 303 32.13 -5.08 7.73
N ALA A 304 31.83 -6.35 7.43
CA ALA A 304 32.72 -7.44 7.79
C ALA A 304 34.10 -7.12 7.17
N SER A 305 35.12 -7.03 8.04
CA SER A 305 36.52 -6.80 7.67
C SER A 305 37.08 -7.93 6.82
#